data_AF-A0A7S1XXR2-F1
#
_entry.id   AF-A0A7S1XXR2-F1
#
_cell.length_a   1.000
_cell.length_b   1.000
_cell.length_c   1.000
_cell.angle_alpha   90.00
_cell.angle_beta   90.00
_cell.angle_gamma   90.00
#
_symmetry.space_group_name_H-M   'P 1'
#
loop_
_entity.id
_entity.type
_entity.pdbx_description
1 polymer ?
#
loop_
_entity_poly.entity_id
_entity_poly.type
_entity_poly.pdbx_seq_one_letter_code
_entity_poly.pdbx_strand_id
1 'polypeptide(L)'
;MRDLLSFAVGAVFFVAALFVLSSKGGSALAQRPPPGRAPVPGRPRFAAGGGGDEKSEEPGTVEAYQNAEFLFVGKVTDVQYGPVARSMPPIYQLRLGVTVEESFRGGLGHEAAAFRYAALRYAARQVERPAFEVGDRVIVAATQSRSGFTASSVLPATAARLELAKALAELPLGWSITRDGAQVSPWAGKLRWQPAWGWADDGAACAESGRPALQAGPVRVGVEKVPPAREIKWTNPDGDGEYTFTVANPGAAALEVPALLSDASGIRWDLSLLIRCQGRGYLVPGARPAVVDGALAPTVIGPGEQVSTVVNVLALPEGIEWPRGGYRIEFDFCLGEHAAVQSMYYMSRHHDWLRAAAAEKE
;
A
#
# COMPACT_ATOMS: atom_id res chain seq x y z
N MET A 1 31.36 14.93 50.67
CA MET A 1 30.36 14.94 51.76
C MET A 1 29.12 14.27 51.19
N ARG A 2 28.96 12.96 51.43
CA ARG A 2 28.09 12.36 52.48
C ARG A 2 26.61 12.65 52.17
N ASP A 3 25.68 11.70 51.96
CA ASP A 3 25.54 10.26 52.29
C ASP A 3 24.56 9.64 51.25
N LEU A 4 24.63 8.40 50.75
CA LEU A 4 24.61 7.04 51.33
C LEU A 4 23.31 6.64 52.08
N LEU A 5 22.53 5.72 51.47
CA LEU A 5 21.60 4.72 52.06
C LEU A 5 20.84 4.09 50.87
N SER A 6 21.18 2.94 50.27
CA SER A 6 21.32 1.56 50.79
C SER A 6 20.14 1.08 51.63
N PHE A 7 19.24 0.29 51.02
CA PHE A 7 18.56 -0.82 51.66
C PHE A 7 18.36 -1.96 50.66
N ALA A 8 18.97 -3.09 50.96
CA ALA A 8 18.82 -4.38 50.30
C ALA A 8 18.38 -5.39 51.37
N VAL A 9 17.23 -6.05 51.20
CA VAL A 9 16.82 -7.34 51.80
C VAL A 9 15.60 -7.79 50.97
N GLY A 10 15.38 -9.01 50.49
CA GLY A 10 16.08 -10.27 50.67
C GLY A 10 15.40 -11.34 49.77
N ALA A 11 16.16 -12.38 49.47
CA ALA A 11 15.73 -13.54 48.69
C ALA A 11 14.82 -14.46 49.51
N VAL A 12 13.83 -15.08 48.86
CA VAL A 12 13.22 -16.34 49.31
C VAL A 12 13.07 -17.28 48.12
N PHE A 13 13.76 -18.42 48.23
CA PHE A 13 13.69 -19.60 47.39
C PHE A 13 12.32 -20.28 47.52
N PHE A 14 11.77 -20.79 46.42
CA PHE A 14 10.89 -21.96 46.49
C PHE A 14 11.23 -22.94 45.35
N VAL A 15 11.86 -24.04 45.74
CA VAL A 15 12.03 -25.26 44.95
C VAL A 15 10.84 -26.16 45.29
N ALA A 16 10.11 -26.63 44.28
CA ALA A 16 9.22 -27.77 44.43
C ALA A 16 9.36 -28.67 43.21
N ALA A 17 10.21 -29.68 43.36
CA ALA A 17 10.22 -30.87 42.54
C ALA A 17 9.07 -31.79 43.00
N LEU A 18 8.27 -32.31 42.08
CA LEU A 18 7.48 -33.52 42.32
C LEU A 18 7.75 -34.52 41.19
N PHE A 19 8.49 -35.57 41.57
CA PHE A 19 8.57 -36.84 40.87
C PHE A 19 7.31 -37.65 41.21
N VAL A 20 6.63 -38.20 40.20
CA VAL A 20 5.84 -39.42 40.36
C VAL A 20 6.19 -40.37 39.22
N LEU A 21 6.76 -41.51 39.62
CA LEU A 21 7.06 -42.68 38.81
C LEU A 21 5.90 -43.67 38.88
N SER A 22 5.83 -44.51 37.83
CA SER A 22 5.32 -45.89 37.82
C SER A 22 3.87 -46.11 37.39
N SER A 23 3.67 -46.76 36.23
CA SER A 23 3.54 -48.23 36.23
C SER A 23 3.75 -48.80 34.81
N LYS A 24 4.50 -49.91 34.75
CA LYS A 24 4.65 -50.80 33.59
C LYS A 24 3.64 -51.94 33.72
N GLY A 25 3.12 -52.39 32.58
CA GLY A 25 2.39 -53.65 32.36
C GLY A 25 1.46 -53.43 31.16
N GLY A 26 1.64 -54.00 29.97
CA GLY A 26 2.16 -55.31 29.62
C GLY A 26 0.99 -56.19 29.17
N SER A 27 0.64 -56.16 27.88
CA SER A 27 0.03 -57.32 27.21
C SER A 27 0.09 -57.17 25.70
N ALA A 28 0.74 -58.15 25.07
CA ALA A 28 0.88 -58.30 23.64
C ALA A 28 -0.32 -59.06 23.08
N LEU A 29 -0.97 -58.50 22.06
CA LEU A 29 -1.76 -59.27 21.11
C LEU A 29 -1.33 -58.88 19.69
N ALA A 30 -0.72 -59.87 19.04
CA ALA A 30 -0.29 -59.84 17.66
C ALA A 30 -1.48 -59.54 16.73
N GLN A 31 -1.39 -58.47 15.95
CA GLN A 31 -2.20 -58.28 14.76
C GLN A 31 -1.30 -58.38 13.53
N ARG A 32 -1.75 -59.21 12.60
CA ARG A 32 -1.05 -59.66 11.39
C ARG A 32 -0.62 -58.50 10.48
N PRO A 33 0.50 -58.66 9.74
CA PRO A 33 0.90 -57.69 8.73
C PRO A 33 -0.10 -57.65 7.56
N PRO A 34 -0.41 -56.46 7.00
CA PRO A 34 -1.22 -56.36 5.80
C PRO A 34 -0.45 -56.93 4.59
N PRO A 35 -1.13 -57.66 3.68
CA PRO A 35 -0.51 -58.28 2.52
C PRO A 35 0.02 -57.24 1.52
N GLY A 36 1.14 -57.60 0.90
CA GLY A 36 1.93 -56.78 -0.01
C GLY A 36 1.20 -56.31 -1.27
N ARG A 37 1.70 -55.16 -1.77
CA ARG A 37 1.29 -54.49 -3.00
C ARG A 37 1.39 -55.39 -4.23
N ALA A 38 0.32 -55.42 -5.03
CA ALA A 38 0.42 -55.73 -6.45
C ALA A 38 0.96 -54.52 -7.23
N PRO A 39 1.76 -54.72 -8.29
CA PRO A 39 2.29 -53.64 -9.12
C PRO A 39 1.18 -53.04 -10.00
N VAL A 40 1.01 -51.71 -9.93
CA VAL A 40 0.13 -50.97 -10.85
C VAL A 40 0.91 -50.68 -12.13
N PRO A 41 0.45 -51.12 -13.32
CA PRO A 41 1.03 -50.75 -14.60
C PRO A 41 0.70 -49.31 -14.97
N GLY A 42 1.68 -48.58 -15.52
CA GLY A 42 1.43 -47.33 -16.25
C GLY A 42 1.48 -46.04 -15.43
N ARG A 43 2.68 -45.66 -14.97
CA ARG A 43 2.98 -44.24 -14.70
C ARG A 43 3.98 -43.77 -15.76
N PRO A 44 3.63 -42.80 -16.63
CA PRO A 44 4.62 -42.17 -17.49
C PRO A 44 5.71 -41.55 -16.60
N ARG A 45 6.97 -41.92 -16.88
CA ARG A 45 8.13 -41.17 -16.41
C ARG A 45 8.05 -39.79 -17.07
N PHE A 46 7.79 -38.75 -16.28
CA PHE A 46 8.14 -37.39 -16.72
C PHE A 46 9.66 -37.29 -16.71
N ALA A 47 10.20 -37.45 -17.91
CA ALA A 47 11.56 -37.10 -18.24
C ALA A 47 11.75 -35.59 -18.09
N ALA A 48 12.95 -35.20 -17.67
CA ALA A 48 13.49 -33.87 -17.90
C ALA A 48 13.41 -33.54 -19.40
N GLY A 49 12.82 -32.40 -19.73
CA GLY A 49 12.72 -31.91 -21.09
C GLY A 49 12.15 -30.50 -21.09
N GLY A 50 13.01 -29.54 -21.43
CA GLY A 50 12.67 -28.13 -21.54
C GLY A 50 11.52 -27.88 -22.52
N GLY A 51 10.68 -26.93 -22.14
CA GLY A 51 9.68 -26.28 -22.98
C GLY A 51 9.38 -24.95 -22.30
N GLY A 52 9.64 -23.86 -23.00
CA GLY A 52 9.37 -22.51 -22.51
C GLY A 52 7.87 -22.32 -22.38
N ASP A 53 7.37 -22.40 -21.15
CA ASP A 53 6.08 -21.84 -20.79
C ASP A 53 6.34 -20.45 -20.24
N GLU A 54 5.96 -19.43 -21.01
CA GLU A 54 5.57 -18.14 -20.45
C GLU A 54 4.50 -18.42 -19.40
N LYS A 55 4.91 -18.53 -18.14
CA LYS A 55 3.98 -18.52 -17.01
C LYS A 55 3.25 -17.20 -17.07
N SER A 56 2.04 -17.21 -17.61
CA SER A 56 1.03 -16.17 -17.44
C SER A 56 1.10 -15.69 -16.00
N GLU A 57 1.32 -14.40 -15.81
CA GLU A 57 1.50 -13.80 -14.50
C GLU A 57 0.31 -14.14 -13.59
N GLU A 58 0.58 -14.44 -12.32
CA GLU A 58 -0.47 -14.74 -11.37
C GLU A 58 -1.46 -13.55 -11.32
N PRO A 59 -2.75 -13.79 -11.60
CA PRO A 59 -3.75 -12.73 -11.63
C PRO A 59 -3.77 -12.00 -10.27
N GLY A 60 -3.51 -10.69 -10.31
CA GLY A 60 -3.40 -9.83 -9.12
C GLY A 60 -2.02 -9.22 -8.89
N THR A 61 -0.96 -9.68 -9.58
CA THR A 61 0.40 -9.12 -9.42
C THR A 61 0.50 -7.68 -9.91
N VAL A 62 -0.01 -7.41 -11.12
CA VAL A 62 0.00 -6.06 -11.73
C VAL A 62 -0.80 -5.07 -10.88
N GLU A 63 -2.00 -5.46 -10.46
CA GLU A 63 -2.88 -4.63 -9.63
C GLU A 63 -2.22 -4.33 -8.28
N ALA A 64 -1.59 -5.32 -7.64
CA ALA A 64 -0.89 -5.12 -6.38
C ALA A 64 0.27 -4.12 -6.52
N TYR A 65 1.04 -4.19 -7.61
CA TYR A 65 2.18 -3.30 -7.85
C TYR A 65 1.74 -1.88 -8.16
N GLN A 66 0.73 -1.71 -9.03
CA GLN A 66 0.16 -0.40 -9.37
C GLN A 66 -0.34 0.35 -8.15
N ASN A 67 -1.01 -0.38 -7.25
CA ASN A 67 -1.69 0.18 -6.09
C ASN A 67 -0.81 0.32 -4.85
N ALA A 68 0.41 -0.19 -4.88
CA ALA A 68 1.32 -0.14 -3.73
C ALA A 68 1.93 1.25 -3.56
N GLU A 69 1.89 1.75 -2.33
CA GLU A 69 2.64 2.94 -1.92
C GLU A 69 4.13 2.64 -1.85
N PHE A 70 4.47 1.42 -1.44
CA PHE A 70 5.83 0.93 -1.31
C PHE A 70 6.00 -0.27 -2.23
N LEU A 71 6.91 -0.16 -3.19
CA LEU A 71 7.27 -1.24 -4.10
C LEU A 71 8.78 -1.38 -4.08
N PHE A 72 9.28 -2.50 -3.59
CA PHE A 72 10.71 -2.69 -3.37
C PHE A 72 11.12 -4.16 -3.52
N VAL A 73 12.40 -4.38 -3.74
CA VAL A 73 13.04 -5.70 -3.68
C VAL A 73 13.86 -5.81 -2.41
N GLY A 74 13.81 -6.99 -1.78
CA GLY A 74 14.53 -7.26 -0.54
C GLY A 74 14.78 -8.73 -0.30
N LYS A 75 15.51 -9.01 0.80
CA LYS A 75 15.79 -10.37 1.28
C LYS A 75 14.97 -10.68 2.53
N VAL A 76 14.32 -11.83 2.53
CA VAL A 76 13.61 -12.35 3.71
C VAL A 76 14.63 -12.67 4.81
N THR A 77 14.43 -12.12 6.00
CA THR A 77 15.29 -12.34 7.16
C THR A 77 14.61 -13.13 8.28
N ASP A 78 13.28 -13.10 8.32
CA ASP A 78 12.47 -13.82 9.31
C ASP A 78 11.11 -14.19 8.72
N VAL A 79 10.53 -15.32 9.15
CA VAL A 79 9.22 -15.77 8.71
C VAL A 79 8.46 -16.34 9.91
N GLN A 80 7.40 -15.65 10.31
CA GLN A 80 6.52 -16.08 11.39
C GLN A 80 5.13 -16.38 10.84
N TYR A 81 4.68 -17.60 11.06
CA TYR A 81 3.35 -18.02 10.62
C TYR A 81 2.33 -17.79 11.73
N GLY A 82 1.26 -17.10 11.37
CA GLY A 82 0.12 -16.82 12.22
C GLY A 82 -0.99 -17.87 12.09
N PRO A 83 -2.17 -17.57 12.67
CA PRO A 83 -3.33 -18.43 12.54
C PRO A 83 -3.80 -18.51 11.08
N VAL A 84 -4.40 -19.65 10.73
CA VAL A 84 -5.01 -19.89 9.42
C VAL A 84 -6.51 -19.72 9.54
N ALA A 85 -7.10 -18.83 8.74
CA ALA A 85 -8.54 -18.65 8.74
C ALA A 85 -9.23 -19.83 8.04
N ARG A 86 -10.33 -20.30 8.62
CA ARG A 86 -11.14 -21.40 8.10
C ARG A 86 -12.06 -20.92 6.97
N SER A 87 -11.49 -20.62 5.82
CA SER A 87 -12.20 -20.35 4.57
C SER A 87 -11.79 -21.35 3.50
N MET A 88 -12.52 -21.39 2.38
CA MET A 88 -12.06 -22.07 1.17
C MET A 88 -11.90 -21.07 0.02
N PRO A 89 -10.69 -20.92 -0.56
CA PRO A 89 -9.39 -21.39 -0.05
C PRO A 89 -9.04 -20.80 1.34
N PRO A 90 -8.16 -21.46 2.13
CA PRO A 90 -7.74 -20.95 3.43
C PRO A 90 -6.96 -19.63 3.29
N ILE A 91 -6.97 -18.82 4.36
CA ILE A 91 -6.18 -17.58 4.42
C ILE A 91 -5.05 -17.79 5.43
N TYR A 92 -3.82 -17.79 4.92
CA TYR A 92 -2.61 -17.86 5.73
C TYR A 92 -2.18 -16.47 6.13
N GLN A 93 -1.98 -16.24 7.43
CA GLN A 93 -1.41 -14.99 7.95
C GLN A 93 0.07 -15.18 8.24
N LEU A 94 0.89 -14.24 7.82
CA LEU A 94 2.33 -14.25 8.02
C LEU A 94 2.82 -12.88 8.52
N ARG A 95 3.91 -12.91 9.28
CA ARG A 95 4.78 -11.75 9.47
C ARG A 95 6.14 -12.06 8.88
N LEU A 96 6.61 -11.18 8.01
CA LEU A 96 7.88 -11.31 7.32
C LEU A 96 8.85 -10.24 7.84
N GLY A 97 10.06 -10.67 8.15
CA GLY A 97 11.21 -9.79 8.25
C GLY A 97 11.80 -9.61 6.85
N VAL A 98 11.98 -8.37 6.38
CA VAL A 98 12.60 -8.12 5.06
C VAL A 98 13.63 -7.00 5.17
N THR A 99 14.84 -7.25 4.66
CA THR A 99 15.85 -6.23 4.44
C THR A 99 15.69 -5.67 3.03
N VAL A 100 15.42 -4.37 2.90
CA VAL A 100 15.30 -3.69 1.60
C VAL A 100 16.67 -3.62 0.93
N GLU A 101 16.74 -4.07 -0.33
CA GLU A 101 17.93 -3.91 -1.19
C GLU A 101 17.80 -2.66 -2.07
N GLU A 102 16.63 -2.49 -2.69
CA GLU A 102 16.34 -1.39 -3.61
C GLU A 102 14.85 -1.07 -3.54
N SER A 103 14.52 0.23 -3.51
CA SER A 103 13.15 0.75 -3.47
C SER A 103 12.80 1.34 -4.83
N PHE A 104 11.77 0.81 -5.50
CA PHE A 104 11.24 1.37 -6.74
C PHE A 104 10.23 2.49 -6.46
N ARG A 105 9.48 2.39 -5.35
CA ARG A 105 8.50 3.39 -4.90
C ARG A 105 8.44 3.49 -3.38
N GLY A 106 8.16 4.68 -2.85
CA GLY A 106 7.87 4.91 -1.44
C GLY A 106 9.05 5.37 -0.58
N GLY A 107 10.15 5.85 -1.17
CA GLY A 107 11.21 6.55 -0.44
C GLY A 107 11.93 5.73 0.64
N LEU A 108 11.93 4.39 0.54
CA LEU A 108 12.52 3.50 1.54
C LEU A 108 14.03 3.40 1.35
N GLY A 109 14.74 4.44 1.80
CA GLY A 109 16.17 4.41 2.10
C GLY A 109 17.10 4.21 0.91
N HIS A 110 17.52 5.33 0.29
CA HIS A 110 18.87 5.42 -0.31
C HIS A 110 19.94 5.82 0.71
N GLU A 111 19.56 6.19 1.94
CA GLU A 111 20.50 6.62 2.98
C GLU A 111 20.83 5.49 3.96
N ALA A 112 21.91 4.79 3.63
CA ALA A 112 22.93 4.26 4.55
C ALA A 112 22.48 3.56 5.86
N ALA A 113 21.57 2.59 5.77
CA ALA A 113 21.61 1.33 6.52
C ALA A 113 20.41 0.51 6.07
N ALA A 114 20.64 -0.73 5.62
CA ALA A 114 19.64 -1.76 5.36
C ALA A 114 18.36 -1.56 6.20
N PHE A 115 17.34 -0.90 5.64
CA PHE A 115 16.10 -0.65 6.36
C PHE A 115 15.44 -2.02 6.53
N ARG A 116 15.37 -2.49 7.77
CA ARG A 116 14.79 -3.79 8.11
C ARG A 116 13.34 -3.56 8.48
N TYR A 117 12.44 -4.05 7.64
CA TYR A 117 11.08 -4.31 8.08
C TYR A 117 11.11 -5.49 9.02
N ALA A 118 11.02 -5.24 10.32
CA ALA A 118 11.01 -6.30 11.31
C ALA A 118 9.66 -7.05 11.39
N ALA A 119 8.58 -6.55 10.77
CA ALA A 119 7.25 -7.15 10.87
C ALA A 119 6.27 -6.73 9.75
N LEU A 120 6.60 -7.02 8.49
CA LEU A 120 5.67 -6.85 7.37
C LEU A 120 4.52 -7.86 7.49
N ARG A 121 3.28 -7.39 7.58
CA ARG A 121 2.10 -8.27 7.65
C ARG A 121 1.73 -8.74 6.25
N TYR A 122 1.47 -10.02 6.08
CA TYR A 122 1.04 -10.57 4.79
C TYR A 122 -0.09 -11.58 5.00
N ALA A 123 -1.09 -11.56 4.13
CA ALA A 123 -2.18 -12.52 4.14
C ALA A 123 -2.36 -13.08 2.73
N ALA A 124 -2.30 -14.40 2.59
CA ALA A 124 -2.45 -15.08 1.30
C ALA A 124 -3.65 -16.01 1.33
N ARG A 125 -4.60 -15.83 0.40
CA ARG A 125 -5.75 -16.72 0.23
C ARG A 125 -5.46 -17.73 -0.87
N GLN A 126 -5.00 -18.91 -0.50
CA GLN A 126 -4.58 -19.95 -1.45
C GLN A 126 -4.69 -21.34 -0.82
N VAL A 127 -4.71 -22.40 -1.64
CA VAL A 127 -4.81 -23.79 -1.15
C VAL A 127 -3.53 -24.17 -0.42
N GLU A 128 -2.39 -23.98 -1.08
CA GLU A 128 -1.09 -24.30 -0.54
C GLU A 128 -0.59 -23.18 0.36
N ARG A 129 0.10 -23.53 1.43
CA ARG A 129 0.71 -22.54 2.33
C ARG A 129 1.83 -21.80 1.60
N PRO A 130 1.91 -20.46 1.66
CA PRO A 130 3.07 -19.74 1.15
C PRO A 130 4.35 -20.25 1.83
N ALA A 131 5.34 -20.64 1.03
CA ALA A 131 6.63 -21.07 1.50
C ALA A 131 7.65 -19.96 1.21
N PHE A 132 8.20 -19.38 2.27
CA PHE A 132 9.31 -18.42 2.22
C PHE A 132 10.44 -18.96 3.08
N GLU A 133 11.66 -18.88 2.57
CA GLU A 133 12.89 -19.23 3.27
C GLU A 133 13.70 -17.98 3.60
N VAL A 134 14.43 -18.02 4.72
CA VAL A 134 15.36 -16.94 5.06
C VAL A 134 16.45 -16.88 4.00
N GLY A 135 16.67 -15.70 3.45
CA GLY A 135 17.56 -15.45 2.32
C GLY A 135 16.85 -15.32 0.97
N ASP A 136 15.58 -15.70 0.88
CA ASP A 136 14.80 -15.54 -0.35
C ASP A 136 14.76 -14.08 -0.78
N ARG A 137 15.02 -13.85 -2.07
CA ARG A 137 14.92 -12.53 -2.68
C ARG A 137 13.51 -12.34 -3.23
N VAL A 138 12.80 -11.35 -2.70
CA VAL A 138 11.38 -11.10 -2.97
C VAL A 138 11.13 -9.67 -3.41
N ILE A 139 10.14 -9.49 -4.28
CA ILE A 139 9.51 -8.21 -4.56
C ILE A 139 8.31 -8.09 -3.62
N VAL A 140 8.19 -6.93 -2.98
CA VAL A 140 7.14 -6.62 -2.03
C VAL A 140 6.37 -5.41 -2.50
N ALA A 141 5.06 -5.58 -2.62
CA ALA A 141 4.09 -4.52 -2.79
C ALA A 141 3.36 -4.30 -1.47
N ALA A 142 3.47 -3.11 -0.89
CA ALA A 142 2.96 -2.82 0.44
C ALA A 142 2.33 -1.43 0.56
N THR A 143 1.49 -1.29 1.58
CA THR A 143 0.91 -0.03 2.04
C THR A 143 1.21 0.16 3.52
N GLN A 144 1.24 1.42 3.97
CA GLN A 144 1.45 1.76 5.36
C GLN A 144 0.14 2.22 6.00
N SER A 145 -0.29 1.49 7.03
CA SER A 145 -1.39 1.92 7.90
C SER A 145 -0.87 2.33 9.27
N ARG A 146 -1.74 2.86 10.12
CA ARG A 146 -1.44 3.07 11.55
C ARG A 146 -0.95 1.79 12.25
N SER A 147 -1.36 0.62 11.78
CA SER A 147 -1.01 -0.68 12.37
C SER A 147 0.35 -1.23 11.91
N GLY A 148 1.03 -0.49 11.03
CA GLY A 148 2.28 -0.88 10.37
C GLY A 148 2.08 -1.20 8.90
N PHE A 149 3.13 -1.75 8.30
CA PHE A 149 3.17 -2.14 6.90
C PHE A 149 2.40 -3.44 6.65
N THR A 150 1.58 -3.43 5.61
CA THR A 150 0.87 -4.62 5.13
C THR A 150 1.20 -4.83 3.66
N ALA A 151 1.69 -6.03 3.33
CA ALA A 151 1.93 -6.44 1.97
C ALA A 151 0.62 -6.92 1.32
N SER A 152 0.33 -6.38 0.14
CA SER A 152 -0.69 -6.91 -0.76
C SER A 152 -0.13 -8.05 -1.62
N SER A 153 1.17 -8.06 -1.89
CA SER A 153 1.85 -9.10 -2.65
C SER A 153 3.30 -9.27 -2.21
N VAL A 154 3.75 -10.53 -2.15
CA VAL A 154 5.14 -10.93 -1.89
C VAL A 154 5.48 -12.06 -2.84
N LEU A 155 6.35 -11.79 -3.82
CA LEU A 155 6.67 -12.71 -4.91
C LEU A 155 8.19 -12.89 -5.09
N PRO A 156 8.67 -14.05 -5.58
CA PRO A 156 10.08 -14.23 -5.92
C PRO A 156 10.57 -13.19 -6.93
N ALA A 157 11.74 -12.60 -6.68
CA ALA A 157 12.35 -11.55 -7.49
C ALA A 157 13.04 -12.10 -8.76
N THR A 158 12.24 -12.57 -9.71
CA THR A 158 12.72 -12.96 -11.05
C THR A 158 13.01 -11.73 -11.91
N ALA A 159 13.86 -11.87 -12.93
CA ALA A 159 14.19 -10.76 -13.83
C ALA A 159 12.94 -10.12 -14.45
N ALA A 160 12.03 -10.93 -15.00
CA ALA A 160 10.79 -10.44 -15.59
C ALA A 160 9.92 -9.63 -14.61
N ARG A 161 9.79 -10.08 -13.35
CA ARG A 161 8.99 -9.37 -12.34
C ARG A 161 9.67 -8.09 -11.86
N LEU A 162 11.00 -8.04 -11.86
CA LEU A 162 11.74 -6.82 -11.52
C LEU A 162 11.54 -5.75 -12.59
N GLU A 163 11.63 -6.13 -13.86
CA GLU A 163 11.36 -5.20 -14.97
C GLU A 163 9.91 -4.70 -14.93
N LEU A 164 8.94 -5.59 -14.70
CA LEU A 164 7.55 -5.19 -14.52
C LEU A 164 7.37 -4.24 -13.32
N ALA A 165 7.96 -4.57 -12.17
CA ALA A 165 7.84 -3.75 -10.96
C ALA A 165 8.42 -2.35 -11.18
N LYS A 166 9.56 -2.23 -11.87
CA LYS A 166 10.17 -0.95 -12.24
C LYS A 166 9.28 -0.15 -13.20
N ALA A 167 8.82 -0.77 -14.28
CA ALA A 167 7.93 -0.12 -15.25
C ALA A 167 6.62 0.37 -14.60
N LEU A 168 6.06 -0.39 -13.66
CA LEU A 168 4.87 0.03 -12.91
C LEU A 168 5.18 1.11 -11.88
N ALA A 169 6.37 1.12 -11.28
CA ALA A 169 6.79 2.15 -10.33
C ALA A 169 6.95 3.53 -11.01
N GLU A 170 7.33 3.55 -12.29
CA GLU A 170 7.42 4.78 -13.10
C GLU A 170 6.06 5.43 -13.39
N LEU A 171 4.96 4.74 -13.15
CA LEU A 171 3.63 5.32 -13.23
C LEU A 171 3.20 5.95 -11.90
N PRO A 172 2.54 7.13 -11.93
CA PRO A 172 1.95 7.71 -10.73
C PRO A 172 0.88 6.83 -10.10
N LEU A 173 0.64 7.01 -8.81
CA LEU A 173 -0.41 6.28 -8.10
C LEU A 173 -1.79 6.54 -8.73
N GLY A 174 -2.58 5.47 -8.81
CA GLY A 174 -3.90 5.48 -9.44
C GLY A 174 -3.91 5.32 -10.96
N TRP A 175 -2.75 5.33 -11.62
CA TRP A 175 -2.66 4.91 -13.02
C TRP A 175 -2.81 3.40 -13.14
N SER A 176 -3.40 2.97 -14.24
CA SER A 176 -3.57 1.55 -14.57
C SER A 176 -2.97 1.22 -15.92
N ILE A 177 -2.51 -0.01 -16.07
CA ILE A 177 -2.14 -0.62 -17.34
C ILE A 177 -3.24 -1.62 -17.71
N THR A 178 -3.81 -1.48 -18.91
CA THR A 178 -4.81 -2.39 -19.45
C THR A 178 -4.17 -3.71 -19.91
N ARG A 179 -4.96 -4.71 -20.26
CA ARG A 179 -4.44 -6.03 -20.69
C ARG A 179 -3.59 -5.97 -21.96
N ASP A 180 -3.84 -4.98 -22.82
CA ASP A 180 -3.08 -4.68 -24.03
C ASP A 180 -1.84 -3.81 -23.79
N GLY A 181 -1.54 -3.48 -22.52
CA GLY A 181 -0.36 -2.71 -22.14
C GLY A 181 -0.54 -1.19 -22.22
N ALA A 182 -1.75 -0.71 -22.52
CA ALA A 182 -2.03 0.72 -22.61
C ALA A 182 -2.10 1.34 -21.20
N GLN A 183 -1.43 2.47 -21.03
CA GLN A 183 -1.40 3.21 -19.78
C GLN A 183 -2.60 4.16 -19.71
N VAL A 184 -3.34 4.12 -18.61
CA VAL A 184 -4.56 4.90 -18.41
C VAL A 184 -4.44 5.70 -17.13
N SER A 185 -4.63 7.01 -17.29
CA SER A 185 -4.60 7.99 -16.22
C SER A 185 -5.95 8.05 -15.50
N PRO A 186 -6.01 8.39 -14.19
CA PRO A 186 -7.27 8.67 -13.50
C PRO A 186 -8.12 9.78 -14.14
N TRP A 187 -7.50 10.67 -14.91
CA TRP A 187 -8.16 11.75 -15.64
C TRP A 187 -8.59 11.35 -17.06
N ALA A 188 -8.42 10.08 -17.46
CA ALA A 188 -8.88 9.56 -18.73
C ALA A 188 -10.39 9.82 -18.93
N GLY A 189 -10.80 10.09 -20.17
CA GLY A 189 -12.16 10.51 -20.49
C GLY A 189 -12.57 11.92 -20.03
N LYS A 190 -11.92 12.50 -19.02
CA LYS A 190 -12.28 13.81 -18.44
C LYS A 190 -11.34 14.95 -18.84
N LEU A 191 -10.11 14.60 -19.21
CA LEU A 191 -9.09 15.53 -19.68
C LEU A 191 -8.60 15.09 -21.08
N ARG A 192 -8.23 16.07 -21.89
CA ARG A 192 -7.39 15.88 -23.09
C ARG A 192 -6.17 16.76 -22.94
N TRP A 193 -5.00 16.15 -22.90
CA TRP A 193 -3.73 16.82 -22.80
C TRP A 193 -3.43 17.53 -24.12
N GLN A 194 -3.04 18.79 -24.04
CA GLN A 194 -2.67 19.56 -25.22
C GLN A 194 -1.15 19.57 -25.40
N PRO A 195 -0.63 19.34 -26.62
CA PRO A 195 0.80 19.43 -26.89
C PRO A 195 1.42 20.79 -26.52
N ALA A 196 0.63 21.87 -26.63
CA ALA A 196 1.07 23.23 -26.31
C ALA A 196 1.38 23.46 -24.82
N TRP A 197 0.91 22.58 -23.94
CA TRP A 197 1.32 22.62 -22.53
C TRP A 197 2.76 22.14 -22.37
N GLY A 198 3.35 21.39 -23.31
CA GLY A 198 4.71 20.87 -23.16
C GLY A 198 4.80 19.64 -22.25
N TRP A 199 6.03 19.14 -22.05
CA TRP A 199 6.38 17.97 -21.20
C TRP A 199 5.94 16.58 -21.67
N ALA A 200 5.60 16.45 -22.96
CA ALA A 200 5.59 15.14 -23.63
C ALA A 200 7.02 14.81 -24.10
N ASP A 201 7.96 14.67 -23.15
CA ASP A 201 9.21 13.96 -23.46
C ASP A 201 8.94 12.45 -23.48
N ASP A 202 9.89 11.64 -23.96
CA ASP A 202 9.82 10.19 -24.31
C ASP A 202 9.29 9.20 -23.22
N GLY A 203 8.71 9.71 -22.13
CA GLY A 203 8.14 8.95 -21.03
C GLY A 203 6.72 8.42 -21.27
N ALA A 204 6.28 7.65 -20.28
CA ALA A 204 4.93 7.11 -20.16
C ALA A 204 3.86 8.20 -20.31
N ALA A 205 2.84 7.94 -21.14
CA ALA A 205 1.71 8.85 -21.34
C ALA A 205 0.41 8.05 -21.43
N CYS A 206 -0.68 8.68 -20.98
CA CYS A 206 -1.99 8.08 -21.04
C CYS A 206 -2.44 7.90 -22.50
N ALA A 207 -2.78 6.67 -22.87
CA ALA A 207 -3.21 6.33 -24.21
C ALA A 207 -4.50 7.08 -24.65
N GLU A 208 -5.37 7.44 -23.70
CA GLU A 208 -6.64 8.11 -24.00
C GLU A 208 -6.56 9.64 -23.99
N SER A 209 -5.86 10.20 -23.01
CA SER A 209 -5.82 11.65 -22.82
C SER A 209 -4.54 12.29 -23.36
N GLY A 210 -3.48 11.52 -23.62
CA GLY A 210 -2.15 12.04 -23.94
C GLY A 210 -1.43 12.65 -22.74
N ARG A 211 -2.02 12.60 -21.54
CA ARG A 211 -1.43 13.17 -20.33
C ARG A 211 -0.12 12.43 -20.00
N PRO A 212 1.00 13.11 -19.73
CA PRO A 212 2.22 12.48 -19.26
C PRO A 212 2.07 11.90 -17.84
N ALA A 213 2.82 10.83 -17.56
CA ALA A 213 2.94 10.20 -16.25
C ALA A 213 3.85 11.05 -15.33
N LEU A 214 3.33 12.19 -14.86
CA LEU A 214 4.09 13.18 -14.10
C LEU A 214 4.40 12.70 -12.68
N GLN A 215 5.69 12.67 -12.35
CA GLN A 215 6.20 12.39 -11.00
C GLN A 215 6.35 13.69 -10.19
N ALA A 216 6.28 13.59 -8.88
CA ALA A 216 6.39 14.71 -7.95
C ALA A 216 7.84 14.95 -7.50
N GLY A 217 8.71 13.93 -7.55
CA GLY A 217 10.12 14.08 -7.21
C GLY A 217 10.33 14.20 -5.69
N PRO A 218 11.41 14.88 -5.23
CA PRO A 218 11.84 14.84 -3.82
C PRO A 218 11.06 15.79 -2.89
N VAL A 219 9.73 15.83 -3.03
CA VAL A 219 8.84 16.55 -2.10
C VAL A 219 8.48 15.71 -0.89
N ARG A 220 8.05 16.36 0.19
CA ARG A 220 7.36 15.71 1.30
C ARG A 220 5.87 16.03 1.21
N VAL A 221 5.04 15.00 1.18
CA VAL A 221 3.57 15.15 1.27
C VAL A 221 3.08 14.85 2.68
N GLY A 222 2.00 15.52 3.08
CA GLY A 222 1.37 15.32 4.39
C GLY A 222 -0.13 15.58 4.32
N VAL A 223 -0.88 14.97 5.23
CA VAL A 223 -2.33 15.18 5.34
C VAL A 223 -2.77 15.25 6.80
N GLU A 224 -3.56 16.27 7.12
CA GLU A 224 -4.08 16.51 8.46
C GLU A 224 -5.60 16.67 8.44
N LYS A 225 -6.27 16.22 9.51
CA LYS A 225 -7.71 16.39 9.69
C LYS A 225 -8.04 17.83 10.00
N VAL A 226 -9.02 18.40 9.31
CA VAL A 226 -9.60 19.68 9.70
C VAL A 226 -10.59 19.43 10.85
N PRO A 227 -10.49 20.14 11.98
CA PRO A 227 -11.43 20.01 13.08
C PRO A 227 -12.87 20.25 12.65
N PRO A 228 -13.87 19.60 13.29
CA PRO A 228 -15.26 19.81 12.93
C PRO A 228 -15.71 21.23 13.26
N ALA A 229 -16.68 21.75 12.50
CA ALA A 229 -17.26 23.06 12.76
C ALA A 229 -17.95 23.11 14.14
N ARG A 230 -18.52 21.96 14.57
CA ARG A 230 -19.01 21.75 15.92
C ARG A 230 -18.58 20.38 16.43
N GLU A 231 -17.82 20.36 17.51
CA GLU A 231 -17.44 19.11 18.16
C GLU A 231 -18.65 18.44 18.81
N ILE A 232 -18.88 17.17 18.49
CA ILE A 232 -19.90 16.32 19.07
C ILE A 232 -19.20 15.11 19.66
N LYS A 233 -19.24 15.01 20.99
CA LYS A 233 -18.59 13.94 21.75
C LYS A 233 -18.90 12.57 21.13
N TRP A 234 -17.84 11.82 20.83
CA TRP A 234 -17.88 10.47 20.25
C TRP A 234 -18.48 10.36 18.85
N THR A 235 -18.81 11.45 18.15
CA THR A 235 -19.53 11.38 16.87
C THR A 235 -18.69 11.83 15.68
N ASN A 236 -17.94 12.92 15.81
CA ASN A 236 -17.05 13.45 14.78
C ASN A 236 -15.63 13.71 15.33
N PRO A 237 -14.98 12.71 15.97
CA PRO A 237 -13.64 12.91 16.53
C PRO A 237 -12.58 13.21 15.46
N ASP A 238 -12.88 12.88 14.21
CA ASP A 238 -11.98 13.04 13.07
C ASP A 238 -12.36 14.21 12.15
N GLY A 239 -13.27 15.08 12.59
CA GLY A 239 -13.76 16.22 11.79
C GLY A 239 -15.03 15.91 10.98
N ASP A 240 -15.39 16.86 10.12
CA ASP A 240 -16.60 16.81 9.28
C ASP A 240 -16.25 16.49 7.81
N GLY A 241 -15.17 15.73 7.58
CA GLY A 241 -14.78 15.23 6.26
C GLY A 241 -13.68 16.01 5.54
N GLU A 242 -13.24 17.13 6.11
CA GLU A 242 -12.22 18.00 5.51
C GLU A 242 -10.81 17.62 5.94
N TYR A 243 -9.88 17.69 5.00
CA TYR A 243 -8.47 17.36 5.18
C TYR A 243 -7.58 18.43 4.54
N THR A 244 -6.57 18.89 5.26
CA THR A 244 -5.51 19.73 4.71
C THR A 244 -4.43 18.84 4.12
N PHE A 245 -4.27 18.86 2.80
CA PHE A 245 -3.15 18.22 2.10
C PHE A 245 -2.03 19.24 1.89
N THR A 246 -0.80 18.86 2.20
CA THR A 246 0.38 19.73 2.17
C THR A 246 1.47 19.10 1.32
N VAL A 247 2.12 19.91 0.48
CA VAL A 247 3.32 19.57 -0.29
C VAL A 247 4.43 20.50 0.15
N ALA A 248 5.54 19.96 0.63
CA ALA A 248 6.67 20.72 1.14
C ALA A 248 7.97 20.39 0.39
N ASN A 249 8.80 21.40 0.17
CA ASN A 249 10.17 21.25 -0.29
C ASN A 249 11.11 21.26 0.92
N PRO A 250 11.63 20.10 1.38
CA PRO A 250 12.54 20.05 2.52
C PRO A 250 13.97 20.49 2.17
N GLY A 251 14.26 20.73 0.89
CA GLY A 251 15.59 21.04 0.38
C GLY A 251 16.00 22.50 0.55
N ALA A 252 17.27 22.76 0.24
CA ALA A 252 17.87 24.09 0.31
C ALA A 252 17.80 24.88 -1.02
N ALA A 253 17.32 24.26 -2.10
CA ALA A 253 17.14 24.89 -3.41
C ALA A 253 15.66 24.86 -3.81
N ALA A 254 15.25 25.79 -4.67
CA ALA A 254 13.92 25.77 -5.25
C ALA A 254 13.70 24.47 -6.03
N LEU A 255 12.52 23.90 -5.91
CA LEU A 255 12.16 22.61 -6.50
C LEU A 255 10.97 22.79 -7.43
N GLU A 256 11.15 22.41 -8.68
CA GLU A 256 10.05 22.23 -9.62
C GLU A 256 9.39 20.87 -9.34
N VAL A 257 8.06 20.86 -9.22
CA VAL A 257 7.26 19.67 -8.88
C VAL A 257 6.35 19.32 -10.07
N PRO A 258 6.76 18.42 -10.97
CA PRO A 258 6.04 18.18 -12.23
C PRO A 258 4.60 17.70 -12.04
N ALA A 259 4.34 16.83 -11.05
CA ALA A 259 2.99 16.37 -10.74
C ALA A 259 2.08 17.46 -10.15
N LEU A 260 2.63 18.55 -9.61
CA LEU A 260 1.88 19.66 -9.04
C LEU A 260 1.77 20.78 -10.07
N LEU A 261 0.66 20.84 -10.78
CA LEU A 261 0.45 21.75 -11.88
C LEU A 261 -0.08 23.08 -11.37
N SER A 262 0.30 24.16 -12.04
CA SER A 262 -0.21 25.51 -11.85
C SER A 262 -0.57 26.13 -13.20
N ASP A 263 -1.47 27.10 -13.17
CA ASP A 263 -1.72 28.03 -14.26
C ASP A 263 -1.73 29.47 -13.73
N ALA A 264 -2.19 30.43 -14.55
CA ALA A 264 -2.24 31.84 -14.16
C ALA A 264 -3.13 32.12 -12.92
N SER A 265 -4.04 31.20 -12.57
CA SER A 265 -4.91 31.30 -11.41
C SER A 265 -4.31 30.67 -10.14
N GLY A 266 -3.15 30.01 -10.26
CA GLY A 266 -2.46 29.31 -9.18
C GLY A 266 -2.47 27.79 -9.36
N ILE A 267 -2.35 27.07 -8.25
CA ILE A 267 -2.17 25.61 -8.25
C ILE A 267 -3.46 24.90 -8.65
N ARG A 268 -3.34 24.01 -9.63
CA ARG A 268 -4.39 23.15 -10.19
C ARG A 268 -4.47 21.81 -9.48
N TRP A 269 -4.93 21.85 -8.23
CA TRP A 269 -5.14 20.65 -7.41
C TRP A 269 -6.08 19.63 -8.06
N ASP A 270 -7.07 20.09 -8.83
CA ASP A 270 -7.99 19.27 -9.62
C ASP A 270 -7.30 18.45 -10.71
N LEU A 271 -6.12 18.88 -11.14
CA LEU A 271 -5.28 18.21 -12.13
C LEU A 271 -4.07 17.51 -11.51
N SER A 272 -3.87 17.58 -10.20
CA SER A 272 -2.64 17.10 -9.54
C SER A 272 -2.88 16.10 -8.43
N LEU A 273 -3.92 16.33 -7.63
CA LEU A 273 -4.24 15.52 -6.47
C LEU A 273 -5.27 14.44 -6.84
N LEU A 274 -4.97 13.21 -6.45
CA LEU A 274 -5.88 12.08 -6.54
C LEU A 274 -6.18 11.58 -5.12
N ILE A 275 -7.42 11.20 -4.86
CA ILE A 275 -7.79 10.49 -3.63
C ILE A 275 -8.02 9.02 -3.97
N ARG A 276 -7.39 8.10 -3.25
CA ARG A 276 -7.70 6.67 -3.34
C ARG A 276 -8.46 6.22 -2.11
N CYS A 277 -9.48 5.41 -2.32
CA CYS A 277 -10.31 4.83 -1.27
C CYS A 277 -10.86 3.50 -1.77
N GLN A 278 -10.85 2.46 -0.93
CA GLN A 278 -11.41 1.13 -1.27
C GLN A 278 -10.85 0.55 -2.60
N GLY A 279 -9.56 0.76 -2.87
CA GLY A 279 -8.90 0.27 -4.08
C GLY A 279 -9.24 1.03 -5.37
N ARG A 280 -9.94 2.16 -5.28
CA ARG A 280 -10.34 3.01 -6.41
C ARG A 280 -9.73 4.39 -6.32
N GLY A 281 -9.39 4.98 -7.46
CA GLY A 281 -8.95 6.37 -7.57
C GLY A 281 -10.12 7.31 -7.89
N TYR A 282 -10.15 8.45 -7.22
CA TYR A 282 -11.14 9.51 -7.35
C TYR A 282 -10.43 10.83 -7.54
N LEU A 283 -10.91 11.63 -8.51
CA LEU A 283 -10.48 13.01 -8.60
C LEU A 283 -10.99 13.77 -7.36
N VAL A 284 -10.30 14.83 -6.98
CA VAL A 284 -10.76 15.68 -5.88
C VAL A 284 -12.18 16.21 -6.17
N PRO A 285 -13.02 16.36 -5.13
CA PRO A 285 -14.34 16.96 -5.26
C PRO A 285 -14.27 18.34 -5.93
N GLY A 286 -15.29 18.64 -6.74
CA GLY A 286 -15.34 19.85 -7.55
C GLY A 286 -14.30 19.93 -8.67
N ALA A 287 -13.54 18.85 -8.94
CA ALA A 287 -12.58 18.83 -10.02
C ALA A 287 -13.25 19.12 -11.37
N ARG A 288 -12.79 20.19 -12.02
CA ARG A 288 -13.17 20.56 -13.38
C ARG A 288 -11.93 20.47 -14.25
N PRO A 289 -11.54 19.27 -14.69
CA PRO A 289 -10.29 19.05 -15.42
C PRO A 289 -10.28 19.64 -16.84
N ALA A 290 -11.14 20.61 -17.14
CA ALA A 290 -10.99 21.48 -18.29
C ALA A 290 -9.90 22.51 -17.99
N VAL A 291 -8.92 22.62 -18.87
CA VAL A 291 -8.00 23.76 -18.86
C VAL A 291 -8.69 24.86 -19.64
N VAL A 292 -9.05 25.92 -18.92
CA VAL A 292 -9.98 26.94 -19.39
C VAL A 292 -9.32 27.86 -20.41
N ASP A 293 -8.05 28.21 -20.21
CA ASP A 293 -7.17 28.90 -21.16
C ASP A 293 -5.76 29.00 -20.54
N GLY A 294 -4.70 28.95 -21.35
CA GLY A 294 -3.31 29.16 -20.90
C GLY A 294 -2.41 27.93 -20.87
N ALA A 295 -1.12 28.16 -20.61
CA ALA A 295 -0.13 27.10 -20.43
C ALA A 295 -0.19 26.59 -18.99
N LEU A 296 -0.42 25.30 -18.80
CA LEU A 296 -0.09 24.64 -17.54
C LEU A 296 1.42 24.69 -17.34
N ALA A 297 1.88 24.67 -16.09
CA ALA A 297 3.29 24.49 -15.76
C ALA A 297 3.46 23.75 -14.43
N PRO A 298 4.57 23.04 -14.24
CA PRO A 298 4.99 22.57 -12.92
C PRO A 298 5.07 23.71 -11.91
N THR A 299 4.64 23.44 -10.69
CA THR A 299 4.70 24.39 -9.58
C THR A 299 6.12 24.40 -9.03
N VAL A 300 6.69 25.58 -8.84
CA VAL A 300 7.99 25.76 -8.18
C VAL A 300 7.75 26.08 -6.71
N ILE A 301 8.33 25.28 -5.81
CA ILE A 301 8.27 25.48 -4.36
C ILE A 301 9.66 25.93 -3.88
N GLY A 302 9.74 27.06 -3.19
CA GLY A 302 10.99 27.59 -2.66
C GLY A 302 11.64 26.67 -1.59
N PRO A 303 12.91 26.92 -1.25
CA PRO A 303 13.59 26.16 -0.18
C PRO A 303 12.84 26.23 1.15
N GLY A 304 12.51 25.09 1.75
CA GLY A 304 11.77 25.02 3.01
C GLY A 304 10.31 25.46 2.94
N GLU A 305 9.80 25.83 1.76
CA GLU A 305 8.44 26.29 1.56
C GLU A 305 7.46 25.09 1.47
N GLN A 306 6.21 25.36 1.81
CA GLN A 306 5.11 24.43 1.65
C GLN A 306 3.87 25.11 1.09
N VAL A 307 3.10 24.36 0.30
CA VAL A 307 1.79 24.75 -0.22
C VAL A 307 0.75 23.76 0.24
N SER A 308 -0.50 24.19 0.40
CA SER A 308 -1.57 23.32 0.89
C SER A 308 -2.92 23.63 0.27
N THR A 309 -3.82 22.66 0.37
CA THR A 309 -5.23 22.78 -0.01
C THR A 309 -6.12 22.00 0.95
N VAL A 310 -7.39 22.36 1.04
CA VAL A 310 -8.39 21.63 1.82
C VAL A 310 -9.26 20.82 0.87
N VAL A 311 -9.43 19.54 1.18
CA VAL A 311 -10.26 18.61 0.40
C VAL A 311 -11.29 17.95 1.30
N ASN A 312 -12.54 17.92 0.85
CA ASN A 312 -13.63 17.29 1.58
C ASN A 312 -13.95 15.89 1.05
N VAL A 313 -13.47 14.83 1.71
CA VAL A 313 -13.68 13.45 1.23
C VAL A 313 -15.14 13.00 1.26
N LEU A 314 -16.02 13.70 1.99
CA LEU A 314 -17.47 13.41 1.99
C LEU A 314 -18.12 13.84 0.67
N ALA A 315 -17.51 14.77 -0.05
CA ALA A 315 -17.94 15.22 -1.37
C ALA A 315 -17.43 14.31 -2.51
N LEU A 316 -16.71 13.22 -2.20
CA LEU A 316 -16.29 12.28 -3.25
C LEU A 316 -17.51 11.67 -3.96
N PRO A 317 -17.42 11.45 -5.27
CA PRO A 317 -18.56 11.07 -6.10
C PRO A 317 -19.06 9.66 -5.78
N GLU A 318 -20.16 9.27 -6.44
CA GLU A 318 -20.75 7.95 -6.29
C GLU A 318 -19.75 6.80 -6.55
N GLY A 319 -19.97 5.67 -5.87
CA GLY A 319 -19.15 4.46 -6.01
C GLY A 319 -18.20 4.19 -4.84
N ILE A 320 -18.18 5.04 -3.81
CA ILE A 320 -17.66 4.70 -2.48
C ILE A 320 -18.76 4.01 -1.67
N GLU A 321 -18.45 2.86 -1.08
CA GLU A 321 -19.36 2.16 -0.17
C GLU A 321 -19.21 2.73 1.24
N TRP A 322 -20.11 3.66 1.59
CA TRP A 322 -20.12 4.25 2.92
C TRP A 322 -20.78 3.30 3.94
N PRO A 323 -20.14 3.08 5.10
CA PRO A 323 -20.60 2.12 6.09
C PRO A 323 -21.86 2.62 6.80
N ARG A 324 -22.76 1.69 7.14
CA ARG A 324 -23.91 1.98 8.02
C ARG A 324 -23.46 1.92 9.48
N GLY A 325 -23.90 2.89 10.29
CA GLY A 325 -23.50 2.97 11.69
C GLY A 325 -22.15 3.67 11.85
N GLY A 326 -21.20 3.06 12.58
CA GLY A 326 -19.89 3.63 12.88
C GLY A 326 -18.75 2.74 12.38
N TYR A 327 -17.90 3.24 11.48
CA TYR A 327 -16.77 2.48 10.94
C TYR A 327 -15.65 3.39 10.44
N ARG A 328 -14.42 2.88 10.42
CA ARG A 328 -13.25 3.65 9.97
C ARG A 328 -12.98 3.40 8.48
N ILE A 329 -12.87 4.48 7.72
CA ILE A 329 -12.52 4.47 6.30
C ILE A 329 -11.15 5.11 6.15
N GLU A 330 -10.31 4.57 5.29
CA GLU A 330 -8.97 5.08 4.99
C GLU A 330 -8.95 5.69 3.58
N PHE A 331 -8.19 6.77 3.44
CA PHE A 331 -8.01 7.54 2.21
C PHE A 331 -6.52 7.77 2.00
N ASP A 332 -6.06 7.53 0.77
CA ASP A 332 -4.70 7.88 0.35
C ASP A 332 -4.79 9.15 -0.49
N PHE A 333 -4.07 10.19 -0.09
CA PHE A 333 -3.97 11.44 -0.83
C PHE A 333 -2.70 11.41 -1.66
N CYS A 334 -2.85 11.26 -2.98
CA CYS A 334 -1.76 10.94 -3.89
C CYS A 334 -1.35 12.13 -4.76
N LEU A 335 -0.04 12.34 -4.88
CA LEU A 335 0.59 13.29 -5.79
C LEU A 335 1.78 12.59 -6.44
N GLY A 336 1.68 12.28 -7.73
CA GLY A 336 2.71 11.49 -8.42
C GLY A 336 2.83 10.08 -7.82
N GLU A 337 4.06 9.70 -7.48
CA GLU A 337 4.46 8.50 -6.76
C GLU A 337 4.21 8.55 -5.24
N HIS A 338 3.93 9.72 -4.66
CA HIS A 338 3.75 9.87 -3.22
C HIS A 338 2.30 9.70 -2.79
N ALA A 339 2.11 9.16 -1.59
CA ALA A 339 0.83 9.10 -0.90
C ALA A 339 0.97 9.54 0.56
N ALA A 340 -0.05 10.21 1.07
CA ALA A 340 -0.23 10.45 2.49
C ALA A 340 -1.56 9.82 2.93
N VAL A 341 -1.53 8.92 3.91
CA VAL A 341 -2.70 8.16 4.37
C VAL A 341 -3.37 8.85 5.55
N GLN A 342 -4.69 8.96 5.51
CA GLN A 342 -5.48 9.35 6.66
C GLN A 342 -6.79 8.58 6.75
N SER A 343 -7.34 8.50 7.96
CA SER A 343 -8.58 7.78 8.21
C SER A 343 -9.65 8.66 8.83
N MET A 344 -10.90 8.38 8.52
CA MET A 344 -12.07 8.99 9.14
C MET A 344 -12.89 7.92 9.86
N TYR A 345 -13.24 8.16 11.12
CA TYR A 345 -14.32 7.43 11.76
C TYR A 345 -15.68 7.96 11.27
N TYR A 346 -16.21 7.30 10.24
CA TYR A 346 -17.51 7.62 9.67
C TYR A 346 -18.63 7.14 10.57
N MET A 347 -19.49 8.06 10.98
CA MET A 347 -20.78 7.79 11.62
C MET A 347 -21.93 8.21 10.72
N SER A 348 -22.70 7.26 10.20
CA SER A 348 -23.78 7.52 9.23
C SER A 348 -24.80 8.54 9.76
N ARG A 349 -25.17 8.45 11.05
CA ARG A 349 -26.08 9.40 11.71
C ARG A 349 -25.64 10.88 11.68
N HIS A 350 -24.35 11.14 11.44
CA HIS A 350 -23.77 12.48 11.41
C HIS A 350 -23.22 12.84 10.03
N HIS A 351 -22.58 11.90 9.34
CA HIS A 351 -21.90 12.22 8.08
C HIS A 351 -22.81 12.05 6.87
N ASP A 352 -23.91 11.29 6.94
CA ASP A 352 -24.82 11.11 5.80
C ASP A 352 -25.43 12.45 5.35
N TRP A 353 -25.84 13.31 6.28
CA TRP A 353 -26.41 14.62 5.94
C TRP A 353 -25.34 15.60 5.43
N LEU A 354 -24.12 15.53 5.97
CA LEU A 354 -22.97 16.32 5.48
C LEU A 354 -22.63 15.94 4.03
N ARG A 355 -22.66 14.65 3.71
CA ARG A 355 -22.46 14.14 2.35
C ARG A 355 -23.55 14.62 1.41
N ALA A 356 -24.82 14.52 1.82
CA ALA A 356 -25.93 15.02 1.02
C ALA A 356 -25.77 16.52 0.73
N ALA A 357 -25.44 17.31 1.75
CA ALA A 357 -25.20 18.75 1.61
C ALA A 357 -23.95 19.08 0.77
N ALA A 358 -22.94 18.21 0.76
CA ALA A 358 -21.74 18.38 -0.06
C ALA A 358 -22.03 18.09 -1.54
N ALA A 359 -22.82 17.06 -1.83
CA ALA A 359 -23.23 16.72 -3.19
C ALA A 359 -24.12 17.79 -3.85
N GLU A 360 -24.90 18.55 -3.07
CA GLU A 360 -25.70 19.68 -3.57
C GLU A 360 -24.86 20.90 -3.98
N LYS A 361 -23.59 20.97 -3.57
CA LYS A 361 -22.69 22.11 -3.85
C LYS A 361 -21.81 21.90 -5.09
N GLU A 362 -21.76 20.69 -5.63
CA GLU A 362 -21.06 20.36 -6.88
C GLU A 362 -21.94 20.65 -8.10
#